data_AF-A0A3D4R795-F1
#
_entry.id   AF-A0A3D4R795-F1
#
_cell.length_a   1.000
_cell.length_b   1.000
_cell.length_c   1.000
_cell.angle_alpha   90.00
_cell.angle_beta   90.00
_cell.angle_gamma   90.00
#
_symmetry.space_group_name_H-M   'P 1'
#
loop_
_entity.id
_entity.type
_entity.pdbx_description
1 polymer ?
#
loop_
_entity_poly.entity_id
_entity_poly.type
_entity_poly.pdbx_seq_one_letter_code
_entity_poly.pdbx_strand_id
1 'polypeptide(L)'
;MNNYLAQANASSAVDARSVALAATQETVIALLGAPRATTELNGYLILRYHSNTPTYAHYLFFQNNELVFKQIGRAKEPKVFVDYLNANGQPEVSIKRYELPIQDSLQLVVHVWPQKGIAIITEGIDPNSPIYQLQQFQPTTLQDYLQSWGKDFAAHERLTIQTPKILQQAEANVPTTTVSEHVAPDYVVILIVVALGAIVLVVALKIVFMIIRKFKKPNTTI
;
A
#
# COMPACT_ATOMS: atom_id res chain seq x y z
N MET A 1 17.73 39.16 22.53
CA MET A 1 17.94 38.79 21.11
C MET A 1 18.46 37.35 21.07
N ASN A 2 17.61 36.39 21.43
CA ASN A 2 16.61 35.70 20.61
C ASN A 2 17.21 34.55 19.79
N ASN A 3 17.30 33.43 20.52
CA ASN A 3 17.29 32.02 20.14
C ASN A 3 16.50 31.66 18.85
N TYR A 4 17.01 32.02 17.67
CA TYR A 4 16.44 31.56 16.39
C TYR A 4 17.18 30.38 15.75
N LEU A 5 18.18 29.80 16.42
CA LEU A 5 19.01 28.71 15.87
C LEU A 5 18.70 27.32 16.42
N ALA A 6 17.64 27.16 17.20
CA ALA A 6 17.32 25.88 17.85
C ALA A 6 15.87 25.44 17.61
N GLN A 7 15.44 25.32 16.34
CA GLN A 7 14.17 24.66 16.02
C GLN A 7 14.07 24.18 14.56
N ALA A 8 15.13 23.52 14.05
CA ALA A 8 15.11 22.97 12.67
C ALA A 8 15.50 21.49 12.57
N ASN A 9 15.66 20.77 13.69
CA ASN A 9 16.12 19.38 13.69
C ASN A 9 15.25 18.44 14.54
N ALA A 10 13.94 18.64 14.57
CA ALA A 10 13.04 17.55 14.93
C ALA A 10 12.68 16.82 13.63
N SER A 11 13.61 15.98 13.11
CA SER A 11 13.16 14.91 12.23
C SER A 11 12.33 13.98 13.12
N SER A 12 11.01 14.12 13.11
CA SER A 12 10.15 13.09 13.68
C SER A 12 10.56 11.78 13.03
N ALA A 13 10.87 10.76 13.84
CA ALA A 13 11.17 9.40 13.35
C ALA A 13 10.00 8.76 12.56
N VAL A 14 8.85 9.44 12.52
CA VAL A 14 7.65 9.08 11.79
C VAL A 14 7.75 9.58 10.35
N ASP A 15 7.75 8.64 9.41
CA ASP A 15 7.81 8.89 7.98
C ASP A 15 6.45 9.42 7.48
N ALA A 16 6.43 10.50 6.68
CA ALA A 16 5.20 11.04 6.09
C ALA A 16 4.41 10.01 5.26
N ARG A 17 5.05 8.90 4.86
CA ARG A 17 4.39 7.72 4.27
C ARG A 17 3.31 7.12 5.17
N SER A 18 3.47 7.14 6.49
CA SER A 18 2.55 6.49 7.45
C SER A 18 1.29 7.30 7.76
N VAL A 19 1.22 8.56 7.36
CA VAL A 19 0.06 9.41 7.61
C VAL A 19 -1.12 8.95 6.76
N ALA A 20 -2.26 8.65 7.37
CA ALA A 20 -3.47 8.26 6.64
C ALA A 20 -4.11 9.46 5.91
N LEU A 21 -4.76 9.20 4.77
CA LEU A 21 -5.67 10.18 4.17
C LEU A 21 -6.83 10.49 5.13
N ALA A 22 -7.50 11.62 4.93
CA ALA A 22 -8.52 12.20 5.81
C ALA A 22 -8.03 12.57 7.22
N ALA A 23 -6.74 12.39 7.54
CA ALA A 23 -6.17 12.93 8.77
C ALA A 23 -6.27 14.46 8.80
N THR A 24 -6.58 15.01 9.97
CA THR A 24 -6.65 16.46 10.16
C THR A 24 -5.27 17.09 10.18
N GLN A 25 -5.18 18.40 9.90
CA GLN A 25 -3.91 19.13 9.99
C GLN A 25 -3.27 18.96 11.37
N GLU A 26 -4.07 19.09 12.44
CA GLU A 26 -3.63 18.90 13.82
C GLU A 26 -3.03 17.50 14.05
N THR A 27 -3.71 16.45 13.59
CA THR A 27 -3.24 15.07 13.73
C THR A 27 -1.90 14.87 13.02
N VAL A 28 -1.76 15.42 11.81
CA VAL A 28 -0.51 15.33 11.05
C VAL A 28 0.63 16.06 11.74
N ILE A 29 0.40 17.26 12.25
CA ILE A 29 1.42 18.05 12.96
C ILE A 29 1.79 17.37 14.28
N ALA A 30 0.84 16.77 14.99
CA ALA A 30 1.13 16.01 16.21
C ALA A 30 2.02 14.79 15.93
N LEU A 31 1.84 14.13 14.78
CA LEU A 31 2.62 12.95 14.38
C LEU A 31 4.00 13.29 13.80
N LEU A 32 4.05 14.28 12.90
CA LEU A 32 5.25 14.62 12.12
C LEU A 32 6.03 15.83 12.68
N GLY A 33 5.48 16.50 13.68
CA GLY A 33 5.97 17.80 14.11
C GLY A 33 5.62 18.94 13.15
N ALA A 34 6.20 20.11 13.41
CA ALA A 34 5.98 21.30 12.61
C ALA A 34 6.49 21.11 11.17
N PRO A 35 5.73 21.53 10.15
CA PRO A 35 6.18 21.50 8.77
C PRO A 35 7.32 22.49 8.56
N ARG A 36 8.19 22.20 7.60
CA ARG A 36 9.28 23.12 7.19
C ARG A 36 8.71 24.40 6.58
N ALA A 37 7.65 24.25 5.79
CA ALA A 37 6.96 25.35 5.15
C ALA A 37 5.49 24.98 4.95
N THR A 38 4.67 26.02 4.94
CA THR A 38 3.24 25.95 4.66
C THR A 38 2.94 26.90 3.50
N THR A 39 2.13 26.47 2.54
CA THR A 39 1.79 27.27 1.36
C THR A 39 0.34 27.03 0.98
N GLU A 40 -0.37 28.07 0.54
CA GLU A 40 -1.71 27.92 -0.01
C GLU A 40 -1.67 28.05 -1.53
N LEU A 41 -2.26 27.09 -2.25
CA LEU A 41 -2.28 27.08 -3.72
C LEU A 41 -3.53 26.34 -4.22
N ASN A 42 -4.27 26.97 -5.14
CA ASN A 42 -5.46 26.39 -5.78
C ASN A 42 -6.50 25.85 -4.78
N GLY A 43 -6.69 26.52 -3.64
CA GLY A 43 -7.63 26.10 -2.60
C GLY A 43 -7.13 24.97 -1.69
N TYR A 44 -5.86 24.57 -1.82
CA TYR A 44 -5.21 23.62 -0.91
C TYR A 44 -4.27 24.32 0.04
N LEU A 45 -4.26 23.86 1.30
CA LEU A 45 -3.18 24.12 2.24
C LEU A 45 -2.13 23.01 2.09
N ILE A 46 -0.90 23.37 1.75
CA ILE A 46 0.18 22.44 1.44
C ILE A 46 1.22 22.52 2.55
N LEU A 47 1.43 21.40 3.26
CA LEU A 47 2.49 21.25 4.24
C LEU A 47 3.70 20.55 3.63
N ARG A 48 4.87 21.17 3.75
CA ARG A 48 6.14 20.62 3.26
C ARG A 48 6.95 20.03 4.40
N TYR A 49 7.33 18.76 4.26
CA TYR A 49 8.22 18.04 5.16
C TYR A 49 9.50 17.60 4.44
N HIS A 50 10.56 17.35 5.21
CA HIS A 50 11.78 16.75 4.70
C HIS A 50 11.55 15.29 4.34
N SER A 51 12.16 14.82 3.24
CA SER A 51 12.40 13.39 3.07
C SER A 51 13.68 13.00 3.81
N ASN A 52 13.79 11.72 4.14
CA ASN A 52 15.03 11.09 4.62
C ASN A 52 16.19 11.24 3.60
N THR A 53 15.89 11.62 2.36
CA THR A 53 16.87 12.02 1.35
C THR A 53 16.84 13.55 1.18
N PRO A 54 17.93 14.28 1.51
CA PRO A 54 17.92 15.75 1.62
C PRO A 54 17.49 16.52 0.36
N THR A 55 17.66 15.93 -0.81
CA THR A 55 17.27 16.52 -2.11
C THR A 55 15.77 16.41 -2.39
N TYR A 56 15.01 15.66 -1.59
CA TYR A 56 13.59 15.41 -1.80
C TYR A 56 12.74 15.93 -0.64
N ALA A 57 11.47 16.16 -0.93
CA ALA A 57 10.49 16.63 0.05
C ALA A 57 9.22 15.78 -0.02
N HIS A 58 8.46 15.83 1.07
CA HIS A 58 7.09 15.35 1.13
C HIS A 58 6.16 16.55 1.13
N TYR A 59 5.08 16.48 0.36
CA TYR A 59 4.04 17.49 0.31
C TYR A 59 2.71 16.84 0.67
N LEU A 60 2.04 17.40 1.67
CA LEU A 60 0.75 16.94 2.18
C LEU A 60 -0.28 18.03 1.90
N PHE A 61 -1.30 17.71 1.12
CA PHE A 61 -2.29 18.66 0.61
C PHE A 61 -3.59 18.50 1.38
N PHE A 62 -4.00 19.57 2.03
CA PHE A 62 -5.21 19.63 2.82
C PHE A 62 -6.27 20.45 2.13
N GLN A 63 -7.51 19.98 2.21
CA GLN A 63 -8.70 20.70 1.80
C GLN A 63 -9.73 20.55 2.92
N ASN A 64 -10.39 21.65 3.32
CA ASN A 64 -11.36 21.62 4.42
C ASN A 64 -10.81 20.96 5.71
N ASN A 65 -9.54 21.22 6.04
CA ASN A 65 -8.81 20.63 7.17
C ASN A 65 -8.56 19.10 7.09
N GLU A 66 -8.77 18.46 5.94
CA GLU A 66 -8.53 17.03 5.75
C GLU A 66 -7.42 16.78 4.73
N LEU A 67 -6.55 15.81 5.01
CA LEU A 67 -5.51 15.38 4.08
C LEU A 67 -6.11 14.61 2.91
N VAL A 68 -6.15 15.24 1.74
CA VAL A 68 -6.79 14.67 0.54
C VAL A 68 -5.79 14.06 -0.44
N PHE A 69 -4.54 14.52 -0.41
CA PHE A 69 -3.50 14.05 -1.32
C PHE A 69 -2.12 14.13 -0.67
N LYS A 70 -1.29 13.12 -0.94
CA LYS A 70 0.10 13.04 -0.47
C LYS A 70 1.02 12.86 -1.65
N GLN A 71 2.07 13.66 -1.70
CA GLN A 71 3.19 13.51 -2.61
C GLN A 71 4.46 13.22 -1.83
N ILE A 72 4.90 11.97 -1.90
CA ILE A 72 6.01 11.44 -1.14
C ILE A 72 7.23 11.31 -2.06
N GLY A 73 8.21 12.19 -1.89
CA GLY A 73 9.50 12.06 -2.57
C GLY A 73 10.26 10.77 -2.26
N ARG A 74 11.27 10.49 -3.08
CA ARG A 74 12.14 9.31 -3.05
C ARG A 74 12.68 9.03 -1.64
N ALA A 75 12.72 7.73 -1.31
CA ALA A 75 13.39 7.21 -0.13
C ALA A 75 14.89 7.03 -0.39
N LYS A 76 15.69 6.95 0.69
CA LYS A 76 17.14 6.71 0.59
C LYS A 76 17.46 5.44 -0.18
N GLU A 77 16.71 4.37 0.08
CA GLU A 77 16.69 3.14 -0.72
C GLU A 77 15.43 3.17 -1.58
N PRO A 78 15.54 3.38 -2.91
CA PRO A 78 14.37 3.48 -3.75
C PRO A 78 13.72 2.11 -3.89
N LYS A 79 12.40 2.08 -3.71
CA LYS A 79 11.61 0.97 -4.24
C LYS A 79 11.69 0.97 -5.76
N VAL A 80 11.56 -0.20 -6.34
CA VAL A 80 11.54 -0.39 -7.80
C VAL A 80 10.10 -0.55 -8.28
N PHE A 81 9.84 -0.17 -9.53
CA PHE A 81 8.51 -0.21 -10.12
C PHE A 81 7.85 -1.60 -10.03
N VAL A 82 8.64 -2.68 -10.18
CA VAL A 82 8.16 -4.06 -10.12
C VAL A 82 7.48 -4.40 -8.79
N ASP A 83 7.89 -3.80 -7.67
CA ASP A 83 7.23 -4.02 -6.38
C ASP A 83 5.78 -3.52 -6.40
N TYR A 84 5.53 -2.40 -7.08
CA TYR A 84 4.19 -1.84 -7.23
C TYR A 84 3.37 -2.61 -8.25
N LEU A 85 3.98 -3.09 -9.34
CA LEU A 85 3.31 -3.97 -10.29
C LEU A 85 2.87 -5.27 -9.62
N ASN A 86 3.72 -5.87 -8.79
CA ASN A 86 3.38 -7.09 -8.06
C ASN A 86 2.24 -6.87 -7.05
N ALA A 87 2.21 -5.71 -6.39
CA ALA A 87 1.20 -5.42 -5.37
C ALA A 87 -0.14 -4.94 -5.95
N ASN A 88 -0.14 -4.25 -7.09
CA ASN A 88 -1.31 -3.54 -7.61
C ASN A 88 -1.75 -4.00 -9.00
N GLY A 89 -0.99 -4.87 -9.66
CA GLY A 89 -1.19 -5.21 -11.07
C GLY A 89 -0.71 -4.09 -12.00
N GLN A 90 -1.15 -4.14 -13.26
CA GLN A 90 -0.81 -3.12 -14.25
C GLN A 90 -1.49 -1.78 -13.93
N PRO A 91 -0.81 -0.64 -14.13
CA PRO A 91 -1.44 0.66 -14.03
C PRO A 91 -2.49 0.82 -15.13
N GLU A 92 -3.56 1.57 -14.84
CA GLU A 92 -4.60 1.87 -15.82
C GLU A 92 -4.05 2.74 -16.96
N VAL A 93 -3.11 3.64 -16.64
CA VAL A 93 -2.36 4.40 -17.63
C VAL A 93 -0.94 4.66 -17.17
N SER A 94 -0.04 4.78 -18.13
CA SER A 94 1.31 5.32 -17.94
C SER A 94 1.53 6.48 -18.89
N ILE A 95 2.11 7.57 -18.42
CA ILE A 95 2.15 8.84 -19.15
C ILE A 95 3.56 9.42 -19.06
N LYS A 96 4.13 9.84 -20.19
CA LYS A 96 5.40 10.60 -20.13
C LYS A 96 5.14 11.92 -19.40
N ARG A 97 5.98 12.24 -18.42
CA ARG A 97 5.84 13.47 -17.63
C ARG A 97 6.07 14.73 -18.47
N TYR A 98 6.79 14.62 -19.58
CA TYR A 98 7.15 15.73 -20.45
C TYR A 98 6.62 15.50 -21.87
N GLU A 99 6.12 16.58 -22.47
CA GLU A 99 5.66 16.60 -23.85
C GLU A 99 6.85 16.74 -24.81
N LEU A 100 6.79 16.07 -25.96
CA LEU A 100 7.78 16.26 -27.02
C LEU A 100 7.80 17.75 -27.42
N PRO A 101 8.97 18.34 -27.71
CA PRO A 101 10.26 17.69 -27.99
C PRO A 101 11.20 17.61 -26.78
N ILE A 102 10.71 17.85 -25.55
CA ILE A 102 11.57 17.93 -24.36
C ILE A 102 12.12 16.52 -24.05
N GLN A 103 13.38 16.29 -24.40
CA GLN A 103 14.14 15.14 -23.89
C GLN A 103 14.51 15.41 -22.43
N ASP A 104 13.64 14.98 -21.52
CA ASP A 104 14.03 14.77 -20.14
C ASP A 104 15.09 13.64 -20.11
N SER A 105 16.28 13.95 -19.60
CA SER A 105 17.36 12.97 -19.44
C SER A 105 16.95 11.78 -18.58
N LEU A 106 15.98 11.99 -17.66
CA LEU A 106 15.46 10.95 -16.78
C LEU A 106 14.27 10.20 -17.37
N GLN A 107 13.72 10.69 -18.50
CA GLN A 107 12.55 10.14 -19.18
C GLN A 107 11.43 9.76 -18.21
N LEU A 108 11.06 10.68 -17.31
CA LEU A 108 10.15 10.36 -16.22
C LEU A 108 8.78 9.91 -16.74
N VAL A 109 8.25 8.83 -16.16
CA VAL A 109 6.93 8.28 -16.48
C VAL A 109 6.08 8.26 -15.22
N VAL A 110 4.82 8.68 -15.37
CA VAL A 110 3.80 8.63 -14.33
C VAL A 110 2.93 7.40 -14.56
N HIS A 111 2.88 6.48 -13.61
CA HIS A 111 2.04 5.28 -13.64
C HIS A 111 0.88 5.45 -12.66
N VAL A 112 -0.35 5.23 -13.09
CA VAL A 112 -1.56 5.57 -12.31
C VAL A 112 -2.46 4.34 -12.10
N TRP A 113 -2.80 4.07 -10.85
CA TRP A 113 -3.86 3.12 -10.42
C TRP A 113 -4.94 3.90 -9.67
N PRO A 114 -5.86 4.58 -10.38
CA PRO A 114 -6.77 5.54 -9.76
C PRO A 114 -7.74 4.84 -8.80
N GLN A 115 -8.19 3.63 -9.12
CA GLN A 115 -9.04 2.80 -8.25
C GLN A 115 -8.32 2.28 -7.00
N LYS A 116 -6.99 2.35 -6.95
CA LYS A 116 -6.18 2.05 -5.77
C LYS A 116 -5.75 3.30 -5.02
N GLY A 117 -6.06 4.49 -5.55
CA GLY A 117 -5.64 5.75 -4.95
C GLY A 117 -4.13 5.97 -5.01
N ILE A 118 -3.45 5.43 -6.02
CA ILE A 118 -1.99 5.44 -6.12
C ILE A 118 -1.55 5.92 -7.50
N ALA A 119 -0.53 6.77 -7.53
CA ALA A 119 0.29 6.99 -8.71
C ALA A 119 1.77 7.00 -8.30
N ILE A 120 2.66 6.60 -9.20
CA ILE A 120 4.11 6.67 -8.97
C ILE A 120 4.79 7.33 -10.16
N ILE A 121 5.95 7.92 -9.91
CA ILE A 121 6.82 8.48 -10.94
C ILE A 121 8.13 7.71 -10.94
N THR A 122 8.55 7.22 -12.09
CA THR A 122 9.75 6.40 -12.31
C THR A 122 10.66 7.02 -13.38
N GLU A 123 11.93 6.62 -13.42
CA GLU A 123 12.85 6.90 -14.54
C GLU A 123 12.59 5.92 -15.69
N GLY A 124 11.57 6.18 -16.51
CA GLY A 124 11.17 5.31 -17.60
C GLY A 124 10.18 4.21 -17.22
N ILE A 125 9.97 3.28 -18.17
CA ILE A 125 8.96 2.21 -18.07
C ILE A 125 9.51 0.84 -17.65
N ASP A 126 10.83 0.71 -17.44
CA ASP A 126 11.43 -0.56 -17.06
C ASP A 126 10.91 -0.99 -15.67
N PRO A 127 10.51 -2.24 -15.45
CA PRO A 127 10.08 -2.72 -14.13
C PRO A 127 11.13 -2.51 -13.03
N ASN A 128 12.42 -2.43 -13.38
CA ASN A 128 13.50 -2.15 -12.43
C ASN A 128 13.79 -0.67 -12.26
N SER A 129 13.08 0.22 -12.97
CA SER A 129 13.24 1.66 -12.83
C SER A 129 12.97 2.10 -11.38
N PRO A 130 13.83 2.95 -10.81
CA PRO A 130 13.65 3.45 -9.45
C PRO A 130 12.47 4.42 -9.38
N ILE A 131 11.77 4.38 -8.25
CA ILE A 131 10.65 5.29 -7.97
C ILE A 131 11.17 6.61 -7.39
N TYR A 132 10.86 7.70 -8.09
CA TYR A 132 11.16 9.07 -7.68
C TYR A 132 10.15 9.64 -6.71
N GLN A 133 8.90 9.27 -6.91
CA GLN A 133 7.81 9.87 -6.17
C GLN A 133 6.64 8.90 -6.11
N LEU A 134 6.04 8.80 -4.93
CA LEU A 134 4.77 8.14 -4.71
C LEU A 134 3.71 9.22 -4.47
N GLN A 135 2.56 9.07 -5.10
CA GLN A 135 1.37 9.86 -4.85
C GLN A 135 0.28 8.95 -4.28
N GLN A 136 -0.41 9.43 -3.25
CA GLN A 136 -1.53 8.73 -2.64
C GLN A 136 -2.73 9.67 -2.50
N PHE A 137 -3.90 9.17 -2.85
CA PHE A 137 -5.16 9.90 -2.91
C PHE A 137 -6.34 8.97 -2.68
N GLN A 138 -7.54 9.54 -2.48
CA GLN A 138 -8.75 8.74 -2.37
C GLN A 138 -9.02 8.01 -3.70
N PRO A 139 -9.37 6.70 -3.68
CA PRO A 139 -9.73 5.97 -4.88
C PRO A 139 -10.76 6.73 -5.74
N THR A 140 -10.50 6.78 -7.04
CA THR A 140 -11.26 7.59 -7.99
C THR A 140 -11.16 7.02 -9.40
N THR A 141 -11.70 7.72 -10.40
CA THR A 141 -11.56 7.37 -11.82
C THR A 141 -10.30 7.97 -12.42
N LEU A 142 -9.81 7.40 -13.53
CA LEU A 142 -8.69 8.02 -14.25
C LEU A 142 -9.01 9.45 -14.71
N GLN A 143 -10.25 9.68 -15.15
CA GLN A 143 -10.69 10.98 -15.60
C GLN A 143 -10.60 12.02 -14.47
N ASP A 144 -11.11 11.72 -13.29
CA ASP A 144 -11.10 12.63 -12.14
C ASP A 144 -9.67 12.90 -11.67
N TYR A 145 -8.81 11.87 -11.65
CA TYR A 145 -7.39 12.05 -11.35
C TYR A 145 -6.73 13.01 -12.35
N LEU A 146 -6.93 12.81 -13.65
CA LEU A 146 -6.37 13.67 -14.70
C LEU A 146 -7.01 15.06 -14.76
N GLN A 147 -8.16 15.30 -14.13
CA GLN A 147 -8.75 16.63 -14.02
C GLN A 147 -8.31 17.38 -12.74
N SER A 148 -7.71 16.67 -11.78
CA SER A 148 -7.29 17.21 -10.49
C SER A 148 -5.76 17.17 -10.34
N TRP A 149 -5.24 16.14 -9.67
CA TRP A 149 -3.84 15.98 -9.31
C TRP A 149 -2.94 15.72 -10.51
N GLY A 150 -3.46 15.01 -11.51
CA GLY A 150 -2.77 14.65 -12.75
C GLY A 150 -3.02 15.61 -13.91
N LYS A 151 -3.60 16.79 -13.69
CA LYS A 151 -3.98 17.74 -14.74
C LYS A 151 -2.83 18.13 -15.67
N ASP A 152 -1.62 18.23 -15.11
CA ASP A 152 -0.44 18.58 -15.88
C ASP A 152 -0.08 17.46 -16.87
N PHE A 153 -0.52 16.23 -16.63
CA PHE A 153 -0.28 15.05 -17.47
C PHE A 153 -1.42 14.76 -18.45
N ALA A 154 -2.57 15.44 -18.34
CA ALA A 154 -3.78 15.09 -19.09
C ALA A 154 -3.60 15.19 -20.62
N ALA A 155 -2.76 16.12 -21.08
CA ALA A 155 -2.45 16.34 -22.49
C ALA A 155 -1.25 15.50 -23.00
N HIS A 156 -0.57 14.76 -22.13
CA HIS A 156 0.68 14.09 -22.45
C HIS A 156 0.47 12.74 -23.15
N GLU A 157 1.51 12.27 -23.85
CA GLU A 157 1.52 11.00 -24.55
C GLU A 157 1.30 9.82 -23.58
N ARG A 158 0.25 9.04 -23.86
CA ARG A 158 -0.06 7.80 -23.14
C ARG A 158 0.84 6.68 -23.65
N LEU A 159 1.40 5.91 -22.73
CA LEU A 159 2.26 4.78 -22.99
C LEU A 159 1.53 3.47 -22.71
N THR A 160 1.67 2.54 -23.64
CA THR A 160 1.31 1.14 -23.41
C THR A 160 2.47 0.44 -22.69
N ILE A 161 2.23 -0.08 -21.49
CA ILE A 161 3.21 -0.93 -20.81
C ILE A 161 3.01 -2.36 -21.25
N GLN A 162 4.04 -2.94 -21.84
CA GLN A 162 4.07 -4.39 -22.04
C GLN A 162 4.41 -5.05 -20.71
N THR A 163 3.51 -5.90 -20.24
CA THR A 163 3.69 -6.72 -19.05
C THR A 163 5.03 -7.47 -19.13
N PRO A 164 5.99 -7.26 -18.22
CA PRO A 164 7.16 -8.12 -18.16
C PRO A 164 6.72 -9.57 -17.95
N LYS A 165 7.31 -10.52 -18.70
CA LYS A 165 6.96 -11.97 -18.68
C LYS A 165 6.95 -12.59 -17.28
N ILE A 166 7.58 -11.96 -16.29
CA ILE A 166 7.58 -12.40 -14.89
C ILE A 166 6.18 -12.31 -14.27
N LEU A 167 5.38 -11.31 -14.64
CA LEU A 167 3.96 -11.21 -14.24
C LEU A 167 3.08 -12.19 -15.02
N GLN A 168 3.44 -12.50 -16.27
CA GLN A 168 2.79 -13.58 -17.01
C GLN A 168 3.12 -14.97 -16.47
N GLN A 169 4.23 -15.18 -15.74
CA GLN A 169 4.50 -16.48 -15.11
C GLN A 169 3.75 -16.69 -13.79
N ALA A 170 3.23 -15.63 -13.16
CA ALA A 170 2.30 -15.80 -12.05
C ALA A 170 0.87 -16.17 -12.54
N GLU A 171 0.47 -15.73 -13.73
CA GLU A 171 -0.82 -16.10 -14.35
C GLU A 171 -0.73 -17.32 -15.28
N ALA A 172 0.42 -17.60 -15.89
CA ALA A 172 0.65 -18.74 -16.80
C ALA A 172 1.31 -19.96 -16.12
N ASN A 173 1.79 -19.82 -14.88
CA ASN A 173 2.05 -20.96 -13.99
C ASN A 173 0.98 -21.07 -12.89
N VAL A 174 -0.25 -20.62 -13.16
CA VAL A 174 -1.37 -21.45 -12.69
C VAL A 174 -1.21 -22.75 -13.47
N PRO A 175 -0.90 -23.89 -12.84
CA PRO A 175 -0.95 -25.13 -13.58
C PRO A 175 -2.34 -25.21 -14.16
N THR A 176 -2.46 -25.18 -15.49
CA THR A 176 -3.60 -25.79 -16.18
C THR A 176 -3.52 -27.28 -15.83
N THR A 177 -3.96 -27.63 -14.63
CA THR A 177 -4.67 -28.87 -14.43
C THR A 177 -5.90 -28.74 -15.31
N THR A 178 -5.76 -29.19 -16.56
CA THR A 178 -6.84 -29.90 -17.22
C THR A 178 -7.45 -30.78 -16.15
N VAL A 179 -8.64 -30.41 -15.69
CA VAL A 179 -9.50 -31.29 -14.92
C VAL A 179 -9.90 -32.38 -15.88
N SER A 180 -9.00 -33.35 -16.07
CA SER A 180 -9.45 -34.72 -16.29
C SER A 180 -10.08 -35.11 -14.97
N GLU A 181 -11.36 -35.45 -15.00
CA GLU A 181 -12.05 -36.07 -13.87
C GLU A 181 -11.23 -37.25 -13.37
N HIS A 182 -10.45 -36.98 -12.33
CA HIS A 182 -9.99 -38.00 -11.42
C HIS A 182 -10.12 -37.40 -10.04
N VAL A 183 -11.24 -37.73 -9.40
CA VAL A 183 -11.55 -37.40 -8.01
C VAL A 183 -10.46 -38.06 -7.15
N ALA A 184 -9.41 -37.30 -6.84
CA ALA A 184 -8.43 -37.68 -5.84
C ALA A 184 -9.01 -37.33 -4.46
N PRO A 185 -8.94 -38.24 -3.47
CA PRO A 185 -9.62 -38.06 -2.19
C PRO A 185 -8.92 -36.97 -1.36
N ASP A 186 -9.71 -36.03 -0.85
CA ASP A 186 -9.26 -34.91 -0.02
C ASP A 186 -8.69 -35.38 1.32
N TYR A 187 -7.42 -35.78 1.35
CA TYR A 187 -6.71 -36.12 2.60
C TYR A 187 -6.65 -34.94 3.59
N VAL A 188 -6.71 -33.70 3.12
CA VAL A 188 -6.70 -32.51 3.97
C VAL A 188 -8.04 -32.35 4.71
N VAL A 189 -9.17 -32.64 4.05
CA VAL A 189 -10.49 -32.64 4.69
C VAL A 189 -10.61 -33.82 5.65
N ILE A 190 -10.09 -35.00 5.27
CA ILE A 190 -10.05 -36.18 6.16
C ILE A 190 -9.22 -35.87 7.41
N LEU A 191 -8.05 -35.23 7.29
CA LEU A 191 -7.22 -34.87 8.45
C LEU A 191 -7.92 -33.88 9.38
N ILE A 192 -8.64 -32.88 8.86
CA ILE A 192 -9.41 -31.93 9.66
C ILE A 192 -10.58 -32.63 10.38
N VAL A 193 -11.32 -33.50 9.68
CA VAL A 193 -12.44 -34.26 10.26
C VAL A 193 -11.96 -35.25 11.32
N VAL A 194 -10.84 -35.94 11.10
CA VAL A 194 -10.25 -36.86 12.08
C VAL A 194 -9.73 -36.10 13.31
N ALA A 195 -9.10 -34.93 13.12
CA ALA A 195 -8.65 -34.10 14.24
C ALA A 195 -9.82 -33.59 15.09
N LEU A 196 -10.90 -33.11 14.45
CA LEU A 196 -12.11 -32.67 15.15
C LEU A 196 -12.83 -33.85 15.84
N GLY A 197 -12.92 -35.01 15.19
CA GLY A 197 -13.49 -36.22 15.76
C GLY A 197 -12.74 -36.71 17.00
N ALA A 198 -11.39 -36.68 16.97
CA ALA A 198 -10.56 -37.05 18.12
C ALA A 198 -10.76 -36.10 19.31
N ILE A 199 -10.92 -34.79 19.07
CA ILE A 199 -11.20 -33.81 20.13
C ILE A 199 -12.55 -34.11 20.78
N VAL A 200 -13.60 -34.37 19.99
CA VAL A 200 -14.93 -34.71 20.52
C VAL A 200 -14.89 -36.00 21.32
N LEU A 201 -14.16 -37.03 20.85
CA LEU A 201 -14.02 -38.30 21.56
C LEU A 201 -13.32 -38.14 22.92
N VAL A 202 -12.24 -37.35 22.99
CA VAL A 202 -11.53 -37.07 24.25
C VAL A 202 -12.43 -36.34 25.23
N VAL A 203 -13.22 -35.37 24.77
CA VAL A 203 -14.18 -34.64 25.61
C VAL A 203 -15.27 -35.60 26.12
N ALA A 204 -15.83 -36.45 25.26
CA ALA A 204 -16.83 -37.44 25.65
C ALA A 204 -16.29 -38.44 26.69
N LEU A 205 -15.08 -38.98 26.49
CA LEU A 205 -14.42 -39.87 27.44
C LEU A 205 -14.17 -39.18 28.78
N LYS A 206 -13.77 -37.90 28.76
CA LYS A 206 -13.56 -37.12 29.99
C LYS A 206 -14.86 -36.92 30.76
N ILE A 207 -15.97 -36.67 30.07
CA ILE A 207 -17.31 -36.55 30.67
C ILE A 207 -17.75 -37.89 31.26
N VAL A 208 -17.64 -38.99 30.51
CA VAL A 208 -17.99 -40.35 30.99
C VAL A 208 -17.14 -40.74 32.19
N PHE A 209 -15.83 -40.49 32.15
CA PHE A 209 -14.95 -40.75 33.28
C PHE A 209 -15.32 -39.92 34.51
N MET A 210 -15.69 -38.64 34.33
CA MET A 210 -16.21 -37.81 35.42
C MET A 210 -17.51 -38.38 36.03
N ILE A 211 -18.42 -38.87 35.19
CA ILE A 211 -19.67 -39.47 35.62
C ILE A 211 -19.40 -40.77 36.40
N ILE A 212 -18.58 -41.68 35.87
CA ILE A 212 -18.18 -42.92 36.57
C ILE A 212 -17.49 -42.59 37.90
N ARG A 213 -16.65 -41.56 37.95
CA ARG A 213 -15.98 -41.12 39.18
C ARG A 213 -16.95 -40.55 40.21
N LYS A 214 -18.07 -39.94 39.79
CA LYS A 214 -19.17 -39.56 40.69
C LYS A 214 -19.95 -40.77 41.20
N PHE A 215 -20.10 -41.84 40.41
CA PHE A 215 -20.75 -43.09 40.83
C PHE A 215 -19.85 -44.03 41.65
N LYS A 216 -18.52 -43.84 41.62
CA LYS A 216 -17.54 -44.58 42.44
C LYS A 216 -17.22 -43.94 43.80
N LYS A 217 -18.00 -42.95 44.26
CA LYS A 217 -18.03 -42.65 45.71
C LYS A 217 -18.97 -43.68 46.37
N PRO A 218 -18.46 -44.68 47.11
CA PRO A 218 -19.32 -45.50 47.94
C PRO A 218 -20.00 -44.61 48.97
N ASN A 219 -21.32 -44.75 49.08
CA ASN A 219 -22.04 -44.52 50.33
C ASN A 219 -21.27 -45.28 51.41
N THR A 220 -20.51 -44.55 52.23
CA THR A 220 -20.07 -45.06 53.52
C THR A 220 -21.07 -44.51 54.52
N THR A 221 -22.13 -45.27 54.73
CA THR A 221 -23.03 -45.07 55.87
C THR A 221 -23.36 -46.44 56.45
N ILE A 222 -22.92 -46.58 57.71
CA ILE A 222 -23.18 -47.62 58.71
C ILE A 222 -22.42 -48.94 58.49
#